data_AF-A0A7T3T4N7-F1
#
_entry.id   AF-A0A7T3T4N7-F1
#
_cell.length_a   1.000
_cell.length_b   1.000
_cell.length_c   1.000
_cell.angle_alpha   90.00
_cell.angle_beta   90.00
_cell.angle_gamma   90.00
#
_symmetry.space_group_name_H-M   'P 1'
#
loop_
_entity.id
_entity.type
_entity.pdbx_description
1 polymer ?
#
loop_
_entity_poly.entity_id
_entity_poly.type
_entity_poly.pdbx_seq_one_letter_code
_entity_poly.pdbx_strand_id
1 'polypeptide(L)' 'MNTPLFLLRCVQIGLSLQELELLTIGLVNDLFIEMNNDQFQYAQVASQEDMDRF' A
#
# COMPACT_ATOMS: atom_id res chain seq x y z
N MET A 1 -1.87 -3.16 -15.84
CA MET A 1 -2.75 -2.22 -15.11
C MET A 1 -3.57 -1.46 -16.16
N ASN A 2 -4.90 -1.45 -16.09
CA ASN A 2 -5.73 -0.56 -16.93
C ASN A 2 -6.32 0.56 -16.06
N THR A 3 -6.73 1.68 -16.66
CA THR A 3 -7.15 2.87 -15.92
C THR A 3 -8.32 2.62 -14.95
N PRO A 4 -9.41 1.91 -15.33
CA PRO A 4 -10.50 1.64 -14.39
C PRO A 4 -10.06 0.84 -13.17
N LEU A 5 -9.25 -0.21 -13.39
CA LEU A 5 -8.76 -1.06 -12.31
C LEU A 5 -7.74 -0.33 -11.42
N PHE A 6 -6.94 0.56 -11.99
CA PHE A 6 -6.03 1.44 -11.23
C PHE A 6 -6.82 2.35 -10.27
N LEU A 7 -7.84 3.03 -10.78
CA LEU A 7 -8.68 3.92 -9.96
C LEU A 7 -9.43 3.15 -8.86
N LEU A 8 -9.92 1.94 -9.16
CA LEU A 8 -10.52 1.07 -8.15
C LEU A 8 -9.51 0.74 -7.04
N ARG A 9 -8.27 0.40 -7.40
CA ARG A 9 -7.21 0.14 -6.43
C ARG A 9 -6.90 1.35 -5.55
N CYS A 10 -6.85 2.55 -6.13
CA CYS A 10 -6.66 3.80 -5.37
C CYS A 10 -7.73 3.94 -4.28
N VAL A 11 -9.00 3.72 -4.64
CA VAL A 11 -10.12 3.79 -3.69
C VAL A 11 -10.03 2.69 -2.62
N GLN A 12 -9.62 1.47 -2.98
CA GLN A 12 -9.47 0.35 -2.04
C GLN A 12 -8.44 0.61 -0.94
N ILE A 13 -7.35 1.31 -1.28
CA ILE A 13 -6.31 1.70 -0.31
C ILE A 13 -6.56 3.07 0.32
N GLY A 14 -7.75 3.66 0.11
CA GLY A 14 -8.17 4.91 0.74
C GLY A 14 -7.61 6.19 0.12
N LEU A 15 -7.06 6.14 -1.10
CA LEU A 15 -6.57 7.32 -1.81
C LEU A 15 -7.71 8.05 -2.53
N SER A 16 -7.69 9.37 -2.39
CA SER A 16 -8.47 10.34 -3.15
C SER A 16 -7.83 10.64 -4.51
N LEU A 17 -8.61 11.23 -5.42
CA LEU A 17 -8.12 11.60 -6.74
C LEU A 17 -7.01 12.67 -6.69
N GLN A 18 -7.09 13.59 -5.71
CA GLN A 18 -6.13 14.68 -5.56
C GLN A 18 -4.72 14.16 -5.22
N GLU A 19 -4.62 13.04 -4.50
CA GLU A 19 -3.33 12.45 -4.11
C GLU A 19 -2.59 11.82 -5.29
N LEU A 20 -3.28 11.55 -6.40
CA LEU A 20 -2.66 10.92 -7.58
C LEU A 20 -1.63 11.82 -8.28
N GLU A 21 -1.63 13.13 -8.00
CA GLU A 21 -0.59 14.05 -8.49
C GLU A 21 0.76 13.85 -7.78
N LEU A 22 0.74 13.29 -6.56
CA LEU A 22 1.92 13.10 -5.71
C LEU A 22 2.51 11.68 -5.80
N LEU A 23 1.75 10.75 -6.37
CA LEU A 23 2.04 9.32 -6.31
C LEU A 23 2.28 8.76 -7.72
N THR A 24 3.22 7.83 -7.81
CA THR A 24 3.43 7.07 -9.05
C THR A 24 2.51 5.86 -9.08
N ILE A 25 2.22 5.34 -10.28
CA ILE A 25 1.47 4.09 -10.45
C ILE A 25 2.15 2.92 -9.72
N GLY A 26 3.49 2.90 -9.70
CA GLY A 26 4.27 1.90 -8.97
C GLY A 26 4.00 1.94 -7.47
N LEU A 27 4.07 3.13 -6.86
CA LEU A 27 3.83 3.31 -5.43
C LEU A 27 2.42 2.87 -5.02
N VAL A 28 1.39 3.24 -5.79
CA VAL A 28 0.01 2.78 -5.54
C VAL A 28 -0.10 1.26 -5.62
N ASN A 29 0.61 0.64 -6.56
CA ASN A 29 0.62 -0.81 -6.70
C ASN A 29 1.33 -1.49 -5.51
N ASP A 30 2.43 -0.92 -5.02
CA ASP A 30 3.17 -1.45 -3.89
C ASP A 30 2.36 -1.34 -2.59
N LEU A 31 1.70 -0.20 -2.35
CA LEU A 31 0.76 -0.04 -1.23
C LEU A 31 -0.40 -1.05 -1.30
N PHE A 32 -0.94 -1.29 -2.49
CA PHE A 32 -1.99 -2.30 -2.68
C PHE A 32 -1.48 -3.72 -2.40
N ILE A 33 -0.25 -4.06 -2.79
CA ILE A 33 0.36 -5.35 -2.46
C ILE A 33 0.55 -5.47 -0.95
N GLU A 34 1.07 -4.42 -0.30
CA GLU A 34 1.32 -4.41 1.14
C GLU A 34 0.03 -4.60 1.95
N MET A 35 -1.05 -3.91 1.56
CA MET A 35 -2.37 -4.11 2.16
C MET A 35 -2.85 -5.57 2.07
N ASN A 36 -2.55 -6.28 0.97
CA ASN A 36 -2.90 -7.71 0.86
C ASN A 36 -2.01 -8.58 1.74
N ASN A 37 -0.79 -8.13 2.02
CA ASN A 37 0.18 -8.82 2.86
C ASN A 37 -0.07 -8.62 4.37
N ASP A 38 -0.94 -7.69 4.79
CA ASP A 38 -1.29 -7.48 6.20
C ASP A 38 -1.76 -8.77 6.91
N GLN A 39 -2.31 -9.72 6.17
CA GLN A 39 -2.79 -11.01 6.70
C GLN A 39 -1.76 -12.14 6.56
N PHE A 40 -0.60 -11.88 5.98
CA PHE A 40 0.41 -12.89 5.73
C PHE A 40 1.14 -13.27 7.01
N GLN A 41 1.31 -14.57 7.24
CA GLN A 41 2.05 -15.09 8.40
C GLN A 41 3.55 -15.13 8.08
N TYR A 42 4.24 -14.05 8.42
CA TYR A 42 5.69 -13.99 8.30
C TYR A 42 6.39 -14.81 9.38
N ALA A 43 7.53 -15.42 9.04
CA ALA A 43 8.37 -16.14 10.00
C ALA A 43 8.94 -15.24 11.11
N GLN A 44 9.07 -13.94 10.80
CA GLN A 44 9.51 -12.91 11.72
C GLN A 44 8.69 -11.64 11.44
N VAL A 45 8.15 -11.04 12.49
CA VAL A 45 7.44 -9.76 12.45
C VAL A 45 8.19 -8.79 13.37
N ALA A 46 8.44 -7.58 12.90
CA ALA A 46 9.08 -6.55 13.69
C ALA A 46 8.17 -6.19 14.89
N SER A 47 8.77 -6.08 16.08
CA SER A 47 8.09 -5.61 17.27
C SER A 47 8.02 -4.07 17.30
N GLN A 48 7.18 -3.51 18.17
CA GLN A 48 7.16 -2.07 18.39
C GLN A 48 8.54 -1.54 18.84
N GLU A 49 9.25 -2.30 19.67
CA GLU A 49 10.61 -1.95 20.12
C GLU A 49 11.63 -1.91 18.99
N ASP A 50 11.45 -2.73 17.93
CA ASP A 50 12.29 -2.67 16.74
C ASP A 50 12.04 -1.39 15.95
N MET A 51 10.77 -0.99 15.83
CA MET A 51 10.37 0.24 15.12
C MET A 51 10.80 1.51 15.87
N ASP A 52 10.73 1.52 17.20
CA ASP A 52 11.13 2.66 18.03
C ASP A 52 12.64 2.95 17.99
N ARG A 53 13.45 2.01 17.51
CA ARG A 53 14.91 2.14 17.37
C ARG A 53 15.38 2.67 16.01
N PHE A 54 14.48 2.80 15.03
CA PHE A 54 14.78 3.33 13.69
C PHE A 54 14.78 4.87 13.69
#